data_AF-A0A834GU24-F1
#
_entry.id   AF-A0A834GU24-F1
#
_cell.length_a   1.000
_cell.length_b   1.000
_cell.length_c   1.000
_cell.angle_alpha   90.00
_cell.angle_beta   90.00
_cell.angle_gamma   90.00
#
_symmetry.space_group_name_H-M   'P 1'
#
loop_
_entity.id
_entity.type
_entity.pdbx_description
1 polymer ?
#
loop_
_entity_poly.entity_id
_entity_poly.type
_entity_poly.pdbx_seq_one_letter_code
_entity_poly.pdbx_strand_id
1 'polypeptide(L)'
;MFESRITDQDRIVYYHDAIGLYGNLGKREEVYRAWNVFKKICPKTLMMDYYTVISSLVRLGDIEGAEQLYAEWLSVKPTHNPKIVNLLMTYYTRNGLLVKAEALLDRMVESGGKRNPQNWKPRPVNVSSILSICEQNDDMQSKDILMGLLSQVGCLEDEAYKSNVPSTGGVATVCDEDEDITKMKFFSINCRLKNARGT
;
A
#
# COMPACT_ATOMS: atom_id res chain seq x y z
N MET A 1 -17.94 -28.11 -11.57
CA MET A 1 -17.53 -27.05 -10.63
C MET A 1 -16.76 -27.73 -9.50
N PHE A 2 -15.43 -27.60 -9.48
CA PHE A 2 -14.54 -28.33 -8.55
C PHE A 2 -14.69 -27.89 -7.07
N GLU A 3 -15.41 -26.80 -6.83
CA GLU A 3 -15.61 -26.15 -5.53
C GLU A 3 -16.55 -26.92 -4.57
N SER A 4 -17.27 -27.95 -5.03
CA SER A 4 -18.26 -28.68 -4.22
C SER A 4 -17.73 -29.87 -3.41
N ARG A 5 -16.44 -30.20 -3.51
CA ARG A 5 -15.85 -31.44 -2.95
C ARG A 5 -14.84 -31.22 -1.81
N ILE A 6 -14.79 -30.02 -1.27
CA ILE A 6 -13.71 -29.56 -0.38
C ILE A 6 -14.29 -29.33 1.03
N THR A 7 -13.62 -29.79 2.09
CA THR A 7 -14.06 -29.56 3.48
C THR A 7 -14.07 -28.06 3.79
N ASP A 8 -14.82 -27.60 4.79
CA ASP A 8 -14.92 -26.16 5.09
C ASP A 8 -13.55 -25.53 5.41
N GLN A 9 -12.64 -26.29 6.02
CA GLN A 9 -11.27 -25.86 6.27
C GLN A 9 -10.43 -25.79 4.99
N ASP A 10 -10.55 -26.78 4.11
CA ASP A 10 -9.84 -26.80 2.83
C ASP A 10 -10.38 -25.71 1.88
N ARG A 11 -11.65 -25.30 2.03
CA ARG A 11 -12.25 -24.17 1.30
C ARG A 11 -11.62 -22.85 1.70
N ILE A 12 -11.29 -22.66 2.98
CA ILE A 12 -10.64 -21.43 3.44
C ILE A 12 -9.28 -21.26 2.77
N VAL A 13 -8.46 -22.32 2.82
CA VAL A 13 -7.12 -22.33 2.20
C VAL A 13 -7.23 -22.10 0.69
N TYR A 14 -8.17 -22.79 0.03
CA TYR A 14 -8.41 -22.65 -1.40
C TYR A 14 -8.70 -21.19 -1.81
N TYR A 15 -9.64 -20.51 -1.15
CA TYR A 15 -10.01 -19.15 -1.53
C TYR A 15 -8.91 -18.15 -1.20
N HIS A 16 -8.21 -18.33 -0.07
CA HIS A 16 -7.06 -17.50 0.28
C HIS A 16 -5.99 -17.55 -0.84
N ASP A 17 -5.64 -18.75 -1.29
CA ASP A 17 -4.64 -18.94 -2.34
C ASP A 17 -5.15 -18.46 -3.71
N ALA A 18 -6.41 -18.71 -4.02
CA ALA A 18 -7.04 -18.25 -5.26
C ALA A 18 -7.04 -16.72 -5.37
N ILE A 19 -7.38 -16.00 -4.29
CA ILE A 19 -7.35 -14.54 -4.23
C ILE A 19 -5.93 -14.03 -4.50
N GLY A 20 -4.93 -14.59 -3.82
CA GLY A 20 -3.53 -14.21 -4.04
C GLY A 20 -3.06 -14.45 -5.46
N LEU A 21 -3.42 -15.60 -6.05
CA LEU A 21 -3.12 -15.95 -7.44
C LEU A 21 -3.80 -15.00 -8.43
N TYR A 22 -5.08 -14.69 -8.25
CA TYR A 22 -5.78 -13.74 -9.10
C TYR A 22 -5.20 -12.33 -9.02
N GLY A 23 -4.76 -11.90 -7.83
CA GLY A 23 -4.02 -10.65 -7.64
C GLY A 23 -2.72 -10.63 -8.45
N ASN A 24 -1.95 -11.73 -8.45
CA ASN A 24 -0.73 -11.85 -9.26
C ASN A 24 -1.00 -11.86 -10.77
N LEU A 25 -2.13 -12.43 -11.19
CA LEU A 25 -2.50 -12.53 -12.61
C LEU A 25 -3.16 -11.25 -13.17
N GLY A 26 -3.27 -10.17 -12.39
CA GLY A 26 -3.94 -8.96 -12.86
C GLY A 26 -5.47 -9.05 -12.87
N LYS A 27 -6.06 -10.11 -12.32
CA LYS A 27 -7.49 -10.43 -12.46
C LYS A 27 -8.33 -9.82 -11.34
N ARG A 28 -8.49 -8.49 -11.37
CA ARG A 28 -9.25 -7.73 -10.35
C ARG A 28 -10.67 -8.26 -10.10
N GLU A 29 -11.44 -8.53 -11.15
CA GLU A 29 -12.81 -9.04 -11.02
C GLU A 29 -12.87 -10.41 -10.34
N GLU A 30 -11.88 -11.26 -10.60
CA GLU A 30 -11.80 -12.60 -9.99
C GLU A 30 -11.44 -12.52 -8.50
N VAL A 31 -10.62 -11.54 -8.10
CA VAL A 31 -10.35 -11.22 -6.69
C VAL A 31 -11.66 -10.90 -5.96
N TYR A 32 -12.47 -10.00 -6.50
CA TYR A 32 -13.76 -9.65 -5.90
C TYR A 32 -14.74 -10.83 -5.89
N ARG A 33 -14.82 -11.60 -6.98
CA ARG A 33 -15.69 -12.78 -7.04
C ARG A 33 -15.31 -13.79 -5.97
N ALA A 34 -14.03 -14.14 -5.87
CA ALA A 34 -13.52 -15.08 -4.88
C ALA A 34 -13.77 -14.58 -3.44
N TRP A 35 -13.51 -13.29 -3.17
CA TRP A 35 -13.79 -12.68 -1.87
C TRP A 35 -15.27 -12.75 -1.49
N ASN A 36 -16.17 -12.42 -2.41
CA ASN A 36 -17.61 -12.46 -2.17
C ASN A 36 -18.13 -13.88 -1.89
N VAL A 37 -17.55 -14.90 -2.54
CA VAL A 37 -17.87 -16.30 -2.24
C VAL A 37 -17.30 -16.70 -0.88
N PHE A 38 -16.04 -16.34 -0.60
CA PHE A 38 -15.40 -16.61 0.68
C PHE A 38 -16.18 -16.04 1.87
N LYS A 39 -16.62 -14.78 1.80
CA LYS A 39 -17.44 -14.15 2.85
C LYS A 39 -18.74 -14.92 3.16
N LYS A 40 -19.35 -15.55 2.14
CA LYS A 40 -20.57 -16.36 2.31
C LYS A 40 -20.29 -17.70 2.98
N ILE A 41 -19.16 -18.32 2.68
CA ILE A 41 -18.75 -19.62 3.25
C ILE A 41 -18.24 -19.44 4.68
N CYS A 42 -17.53 -18.34 4.93
CA CYS A 42 -16.85 -18.06 6.19
C CYS A 42 -17.36 -16.74 6.79
N PRO A 43 -18.57 -16.73 7.40
CA PRO A 43 -19.14 -15.53 8.00
C PRO A 43 -18.31 -15.01 9.18
N LYS A 44 -17.51 -15.87 9.81
CA LYS A 44 -16.46 -15.48 10.77
C LYS A 44 -15.15 -15.22 10.02
N THR A 45 -15.12 -14.15 9.24
CA THR A 45 -13.93 -13.74 8.48
C THR A 45 -12.80 -13.36 9.43
N LEU A 46 -11.58 -13.85 9.16
CA LEU A 46 -10.41 -13.60 10.00
C LEU A 46 -9.59 -12.41 9.47
N MET A 47 -8.76 -11.84 10.36
CA MET A 47 -7.89 -10.71 10.05
C MET A 47 -6.92 -10.99 8.88
N MET A 48 -6.48 -12.25 8.74
CA MET A 48 -5.56 -12.65 7.67
C MET A 48 -6.24 -12.66 6.29
N ASP A 49 -7.54 -12.94 6.22
CA ASP A 49 -8.27 -13.01 4.95
C ASP A 49 -8.43 -11.62 4.33
N TYR A 50 -8.75 -10.62 5.16
CA TYR A 50 -8.78 -9.21 4.75
C TYR A 50 -7.42 -8.74 4.24
N TYR A 51 -6.34 -9.11 4.94
CA TYR A 51 -4.99 -8.74 4.50
C TYR A 51 -4.70 -9.25 3.08
N THR A 52 -5.05 -10.50 2.78
CA THR A 52 -4.75 -11.12 1.47
C THR A 52 -5.50 -10.45 0.32
N VAL A 53 -6.78 -10.09 0.52
CA VAL A 53 -7.54 -9.35 -0.50
C VAL A 53 -7.01 -7.94 -0.66
N ILE A 54 -6.82 -7.20 0.45
CA ILE A 54 -6.30 -5.83 0.43
C ILE A 54 -4.92 -5.78 -0.24
N SER A 55 -4.03 -6.71 0.08
CA SER A 55 -2.71 -6.84 -0.57
C SER A 55 -2.81 -7.08 -2.07
N SER A 56 -3.77 -7.91 -2.50
CA SER A 56 -4.02 -8.17 -3.91
C SER A 56 -4.55 -6.91 -4.62
N LEU A 57 -5.48 -6.18 -4.00
CA LEU A 57 -6.03 -4.94 -4.57
C LEU A 57 -4.99 -3.82 -4.66
N VAL A 58 -4.16 -3.64 -3.63
CA VAL A 58 -3.04 -2.67 -3.65
C VAL A 58 -2.07 -3.00 -4.78
N ARG A 59 -1.74 -4.28 -4.98
CA ARG A 59 -0.89 -4.73 -6.09
C ARG A 59 -1.50 -4.43 -7.46
N LEU A 60 -2.81 -4.56 -7.58
CA LEU A 60 -3.57 -4.25 -8.80
C LEU A 60 -3.79 -2.75 -9.02
N GLY A 61 -3.36 -1.89 -8.08
CA GLY A 61 -3.61 -0.45 -8.12
C GLY A 61 -5.04 -0.04 -7.76
N ASP A 62 -5.89 -0.97 -7.32
CA ASP A 62 -7.25 -0.70 -6.85
C ASP A 62 -7.23 -0.27 -5.38
N ILE A 63 -6.82 0.97 -5.17
CA ILE A 63 -6.64 1.52 -3.82
C ILE A 63 -7.95 1.89 -3.16
N GLU A 64 -8.93 2.34 -3.93
CA GLU A 64 -10.25 2.63 -3.43
C GLU A 64 -10.90 1.37 -2.86
N GLY A 65 -10.82 0.25 -3.59
CA GLY A 65 -11.28 -1.04 -3.09
C GLY A 65 -10.52 -1.53 -1.87
N ALA A 66 -9.19 -1.36 -1.85
CA ALA A 66 -8.36 -1.70 -0.69
C ALA A 66 -8.74 -0.89 0.57
N GLU A 67 -8.97 0.42 0.42
CA GLU A 67 -9.42 1.32 1.49
C GLU A 67 -10.82 0.94 1.99
N GLN A 68 -11.73 0.61 1.08
CA GLN A 68 -13.09 0.20 1.42
C GLN A 68 -13.10 -1.09 2.24
N LEU A 69 -12.34 -2.11 1.84
CA LEU A 69 -12.23 -3.36 2.61
C LEU A 69 -11.54 -3.15 3.95
N TYR A 70 -10.59 -2.22 4.02
CA TYR A 70 -9.96 -1.89 5.30
C TYR A 70 -10.94 -1.18 6.25
N ALA A 71 -11.78 -0.28 5.73
CA ALA A 71 -12.85 0.34 6.50
C ALA A 71 -13.91 -0.69 6.95
N GLU A 72 -14.28 -1.64 6.08
CA GLU A 72 -15.14 -2.79 6.43
C GLU A 72 -14.55 -3.56 7.62
N TRP A 73 -13.25 -3.90 7.57
CA TRP A 73 -12.57 -4.55 8.70
C TRP A 73 -12.63 -3.73 9.99
N LEU A 74 -12.30 -2.44 9.94
CA LEU A 74 -12.31 -1.57 11.11
C LEU A 74 -13.70 -1.43 11.75
N SER A 75 -14.77 -1.54 10.95
CA SER A 75 -16.15 -1.54 11.46
C SER A 75 -16.50 -2.82 12.25
N VAL A 76 -15.88 -3.95 11.91
CA VAL A 76 -16.09 -5.24 12.59
C VAL A 76 -15.19 -5.35 13.83
N LYS A 77 -13.92 -4.94 13.68
CA LYS A 77 -12.94 -4.89 14.77
C LYS A 77 -12.10 -3.61 14.63
N PRO A 78 -12.22 -2.64 15.55
CA PRO A 78 -11.46 -1.39 15.51
C PRO A 78 -10.01 -1.57 15.94
N THR A 79 -9.38 -2.67 15.55
CA THR A 79 -7.97 -2.98 15.79
C THR A 79 -7.23 -2.90 14.47
N HIS A 80 -6.30 -1.95 14.37
CA HIS A 80 -5.46 -1.80 13.19
C HIS A 80 -4.52 -3.00 13.06
N ASN A 81 -4.57 -3.69 11.93
CA ASN A 81 -3.56 -4.69 11.57
C ASN A 81 -2.29 -3.97 11.09
N PRO A 82 -1.15 -4.09 11.79
CA PRO A 82 0.08 -3.39 11.40
C PRO A 82 0.58 -3.74 10.00
N LYS A 83 0.26 -4.93 9.48
CA LYS A 83 0.63 -5.32 8.11
C LYS A 83 -0.18 -4.56 7.06
N ILE A 84 -1.48 -4.35 7.31
CA ILE A 84 -2.33 -3.58 6.38
C ILE A 84 -1.95 -2.10 6.43
N VAL A 85 -1.69 -1.56 7.62
CA VAL A 85 -1.21 -0.17 7.78
C VAL A 85 0.11 0.00 7.03
N ASN A 86 1.10 -0.87 7.27
CA ASN A 86 2.38 -0.82 6.57
C ASN A 86 2.23 -0.86 5.04
N LEU A 87 1.35 -1.73 4.54
CA LEU A 87 1.07 -1.88 3.11
C LEU A 87 0.51 -0.59 2.51
N LEU A 88 -0.56 -0.04 3.11
CA LEU A 88 -1.20 1.19 2.64
C LEU A 88 -0.26 2.39 2.77
N MET A 89 0.42 2.55 3.91
CA MET A 89 1.41 3.60 4.12
C MET A 89 2.53 3.53 3.08
N THR A 90 3.08 2.34 2.82
CA THR A 90 4.11 2.14 1.80
C THR A 90 3.61 2.54 0.42
N TYR A 91 2.38 2.16 0.07
CA TYR A 91 1.78 2.55 -1.19
C TYR A 91 1.59 4.07 -1.29
N TYR A 92 0.99 4.71 -0.28
CA TYR A 92 0.72 6.14 -0.29
C TYR A 92 2.00 6.94 -0.44
N THR A 93 3.02 6.64 0.36
CA THR A 93 4.32 7.31 0.27
C THR A 93 4.93 7.11 -1.11
N ARG A 94 5.01 5.88 -1.63
CA ARG A 94 5.57 5.61 -2.97
C ARG A 94 4.87 6.35 -4.11
N ASN A 95 3.58 6.67 -3.95
CA ASN A 95 2.77 7.35 -4.95
C ASN A 95 2.56 8.84 -4.66
N GLY A 96 3.24 9.41 -3.66
CA GLY A 96 3.11 10.82 -3.28
C GLY A 96 1.76 11.20 -2.65
N LEU A 97 0.97 10.22 -2.18
CA LEU A 97 -0.33 10.43 -1.54
C LEU A 97 -0.16 10.78 -0.05
N LEU A 98 0.64 11.80 0.26
CA LEU A 98 1.14 12.06 1.60
C LEU A 98 0.05 12.48 2.60
N VAL A 99 -0.97 13.22 2.15
CA VAL A 99 -2.15 13.57 2.96
C VAL A 99 -2.89 12.31 3.43
N LYS A 100 -3.02 11.29 2.56
CA LYS A 100 -3.63 10.00 2.95
C LYS A 100 -2.76 9.22 3.93
N ALA A 101 -1.43 9.29 3.77
CA ALA A 101 -0.49 8.66 4.70
C ALA A 101 -0.58 9.27 6.10
N GLU A 102 -0.63 10.61 6.19
CA GLU A 102 -0.81 11.32 7.45
C GLU A 102 -2.14 10.98 8.12
N ALA A 103 -3.25 11.08 7.40
CA ALA A 103 -4.56 10.73 7.93
C ALA A 103 -4.69 9.26 8.38
N LEU A 104 -3.96 8.33 7.75
CA LEU A 104 -3.91 6.94 8.20
C LEU A 104 -3.12 6.80 9.52
N LEU A 105 -2.01 7.51 9.66
CA LEU A 105 -1.20 7.51 10.87
C LEU A 105 -1.94 8.14 12.05
N ASP A 106 -2.67 9.24 11.82
CA ASP A 106 -3.50 9.90 12.82
C ASP A 106 -4.58 8.96 13.36
N ARG A 107 -5.39 8.35 12.47
CA ARG A 107 -6.42 7.38 12.86
C ARG A 107 -5.86 6.19 13.64
N MET A 108 -4.69 5.69 13.24
CA MET A 108 -4.03 4.61 13.96
C MET A 108 -3.68 5.02 15.39
N VAL A 109 -3.19 6.25 15.61
CA VAL A 109 -2.90 6.76 16.96
C VAL A 109 -4.15 6.97 17.79
N GLU A 110 -5.21 7.55 17.20
CA GLU A 110 -6.49 7.75 17.87
C GLU A 110 -7.10 6.44 18.39
N SER A 111 -6.84 5.32 17.70
CA SER A 111 -7.26 3.98 18.12
C SER A 111 -6.33 3.29 19.14
N GLY A 112 -5.32 4.00 19.67
CA GLY A 112 -4.36 3.47 20.66
C GLY A 112 -3.08 2.85 20.06
N GLY A 113 -2.85 2.99 18.76
CA GLY A 113 -1.58 2.62 18.12
C GLY A 113 -0.43 3.58 18.45
N LYS A 114 0.80 3.17 18.13
CA LYS A 114 2.02 3.98 18.36
C LYS A 114 2.66 4.40 17.03
N ARG A 115 3.14 5.65 16.95
CA ARG A 115 4.03 6.10 15.86
C ARG A 115 5.42 5.58 16.15
N ASN A 116 5.85 4.52 15.46
CA ASN A 116 7.19 3.97 15.59
C ASN A 116 7.62 3.25 14.31
N PRO A 117 8.92 2.95 14.14
CA PRO A 117 9.43 2.35 12.90
C PRO A 117 8.95 0.91 12.68
N GLN A 118 8.46 0.22 13.71
CA GLN A 118 7.92 -1.14 13.59
C GLN A 118 6.57 -1.15 12.86
N ASN A 119 5.80 -0.08 13.01
CA ASN A 119 4.50 0.08 12.37
C ASN A 119 4.59 0.71 10.97
N TRP A 120 5.62 1.51 10.70
CA TRP A 120 5.95 2.03 9.37
C TRP A 120 7.37 2.57 9.27
N LYS A 121 8.12 2.10 8.26
CA LYS A 121 9.44 2.60 7.87
C LYS A 121 9.57 2.58 6.33
N PRO A 122 9.44 3.71 5.63
CA PRO A 122 9.51 3.73 4.17
C PRO A 122 10.97 3.52 3.71
N ARG A 123 11.17 2.94 2.52
CA ARG A 123 12.52 2.77 1.96
C ARG A 123 13.17 4.13 1.67
N PRO A 124 14.43 4.38 2.06
CA PRO A 124 15.11 5.66 1.85
C PRO A 124 15.10 6.17 0.40
N VAL A 125 15.25 5.27 -0.57
CA VAL A 125 15.18 5.60 -2.01
C VAL A 125 13.83 6.19 -2.45
N ASN A 126 12.73 5.74 -1.82
CA ASN A 126 11.40 6.31 -2.11
C ASN A 126 11.28 7.70 -1.50
N VAL A 127 11.76 7.88 -0.26
CA VAL A 127 11.79 9.20 0.41
C VAL A 127 12.57 10.20 -0.43
N SER A 128 13.77 9.82 -0.89
CA SER A 128 14.60 10.63 -1.79
C SER A 128 13.88 11.05 -3.06
N SER A 129 13.22 10.09 -3.72
CA SER A 129 12.50 10.35 -4.97
C SER A 129 11.36 11.35 -4.75
N ILE A 130 10.61 11.21 -3.65
CA ILE A 130 9.50 12.12 -3.32
C ILE A 130 10.02 13.51 -2.97
N LEU A 131 11.09 13.62 -2.16
CA LEU A 131 11.71 14.90 -1.82
C LEU A 131 12.18 15.65 -3.08
N SER A 132 12.82 14.94 -4.02
CA SER A 132 13.23 15.53 -5.30
C SER A 132 12.04 16.03 -6.13
N ILE A 133 10.95 15.26 -6.18
CA ILE A 133 9.71 15.69 -6.87
C ILE A 133 9.10 16.92 -6.18
N CYS A 134 9.08 16.94 -4.85
CA CYS A 134 8.56 18.10 -4.10
C CYS A 134 9.39 19.36 -4.41
N GLU A 135 10.72 19.25 -4.46
CA GLU A 135 11.60 20.36 -4.80
C GLU A 135 11.44 20.83 -6.24
N GLN A 136 11.34 19.90 -7.21
CA GLN A 136 11.11 20.24 -8.62
C GLN A 136 9.79 20.99 -8.85
N ASN A 137 8.78 20.67 -8.05
CA ASN A 137 7.44 21.25 -8.15
C ASN A 137 7.20 22.41 -7.18
N ASP A 138 8.19 22.81 -6.38
CA ASP A 138 8.04 23.77 -5.27
C ASP A 138 6.90 23.39 -4.28
N ASP A 139 6.65 22.08 -4.13
CA ASP A 139 5.61 21.52 -3.26
C ASP A 139 6.13 21.37 -1.82
N MET A 140 6.27 22.53 -1.15
CA MET A 140 6.72 22.60 0.24
C MET A 140 5.75 21.90 1.20
N GLN A 141 4.44 21.89 0.91
CA GLN A 141 3.45 21.24 1.76
C GLN A 141 3.69 19.73 1.83
N SER A 142 3.84 19.06 0.69
CA SER A 142 4.15 17.64 0.63
C SER A 142 5.48 17.31 1.29
N LYS A 143 6.50 18.16 1.08
CA LYS A 143 7.81 18.01 1.72
C LYS A 143 7.69 18.06 3.24
N ASP A 144 6.97 19.03 3.79
CA ASP A 144 6.78 19.20 5.22
C ASP A 144 5.99 18.04 5.84
N ILE A 145 4.93 17.58 5.17
CA ILE A 145 4.17 16.40 5.61
C ILE A 145 5.09 15.17 5.64
N LEU A 146 5.87 14.92 4.59
CA LEU A 146 6.79 13.77 4.56
C LEU A 146 7.82 13.83 5.69
N MET A 147 8.45 14.99 5.89
CA MET A 147 9.45 15.17 6.95
C MET A 147 8.83 15.04 8.34
N GLY A 148 7.63 15.60 8.53
CA GLY A 148 6.83 15.46 9.75
C GLY A 148 6.53 13.99 10.06
N LEU A 149 6.07 13.23 9.06
CA LEU A 149 5.80 11.80 9.22
C LEU A 149 7.05 11.01 9.61
N LEU A 150 8.18 11.24 8.92
CA LEU A 150 9.45 10.56 9.21
C LEU A 150 9.98 10.87 10.61
N SER A 151 9.83 12.12 11.04
CA SER A 151 10.18 12.55 12.40
C SER A 151 9.29 11.87 13.44
N GLN A 152 7.98 11.90 13.26
CA GLN A 152 7.01 11.34 14.21
C GLN A 152 7.15 9.83 14.41
N VAL A 153 7.54 9.08 13.38
CA VAL A 153 7.80 7.65 13.53
C VAL A 153 9.21 7.33 14.02
N GLY A 154 10.08 8.33 14.22
CA GLY A 154 11.45 8.14 14.68
C GLY A 154 12.41 7.61 13.61
N CYS A 155 12.04 7.65 12.32
CA CYS A 155 12.94 7.19 11.25
C CYS A 155 14.20 8.06 11.15
N LEU A 156 14.09 9.34 11.50
CA LEU A 156 15.21 10.28 11.48
C LEU A 156 16.16 10.16 12.70
N GLU A 157 15.83 9.34 13.68
CA GLU A 157 16.72 9.04 14.82
C GLU A 157 17.78 7.98 14.44
N ASP A 158 17.50 7.19 13.40
CA ASP A 158 18.40 6.17 12.87
C ASP A 158 19.44 6.80 11.92
N GLU A 159 20.71 6.85 12.34
CA GLU A 159 21.81 7.41 11.55
C GLU A 159 22.03 6.69 10.21
N ALA A 160 21.85 5.37 10.19
CA ALA A 160 21.95 4.61 8.96
C ALA A 160 20.79 4.94 8.02
N TYR A 161 19.59 5.17 8.56
CA TYR A 161 18.45 5.62 7.77
C TYR A 161 18.69 6.99 7.15
N LYS A 162 19.12 7.98 7.95
CA LYS A 162 19.44 9.34 7.47
C LYS A 162 20.51 9.32 6.38
N SER A 163 21.59 8.58 6.60
CA SER A 163 22.70 8.48 5.63
C SER A 163 22.28 7.88 4.29
N ASN A 164 21.24 7.03 4.29
CA ASN A 164 20.71 6.39 3.09
C ASN A 164 19.60 7.18 2.39
N VAL A 165 19.08 8.26 2.99
CA VAL A 165 18.24 9.24 2.28
C VAL A 165 19.24 10.18 1.59
N PRO A 166 19.53 10.02 0.29
CA PRO A 166 20.52 10.82 -0.41
C PRO A 166 20.15 12.30 -0.25
N SER A 167 21.07 13.07 0.32
CA SER A 167 21.02 14.52 0.29
C SER A 167 20.89 14.94 -1.17
N THR A 168 19.87 15.74 -1.44
CA THR A 168 19.51 16.33 -2.73
C THR A 168 20.78 16.79 -3.48
N GLY A 169 21.23 16.02 -4.47
CA GLY A 169 22.45 16.34 -5.22
C GLY A 169 23.13 15.17 -5.98
N GLY A 170 22.81 13.91 -5.70
CA GLY A 170 23.40 12.76 -6.40
C GLY A 170 22.45 12.14 -7.43
N VAL A 171 22.82 12.19 -8.71
CA VAL A 171 22.16 11.46 -9.81
C VAL A 171 22.03 9.98 -9.43
N ALA A 172 20.82 9.45 -9.51
CA ALA A 172 20.54 8.05 -9.26
C ALA A 172 21.23 7.16 -10.30
N THR A 173 22.25 6.41 -9.90
CA THR A 173 22.64 5.20 -10.61
C THR A 173 21.58 4.15 -10.33
N VAL A 174 20.78 3.89 -11.37
CA VAL A 174 19.86 2.76 -11.43
C VAL A 174 20.69 1.47 -11.38
N CYS A 175 20.47 0.66 -10.35
CA CYS A 175 20.80 -0.76 -10.42
C CYS A 175 19.48 -1.52 -10.41
N ASP A 176 19.22 -2.13 -11.56
CA ASP A 176 18.05 -2.90 -11.91
C ASP A 176 17.95 -4.18 -11.09
N GLU A 177 16.81 -4.37 -10.40
CA GLU A 177 16.11 -5.65 -10.26
C GLU A 177 14.61 -5.32 -10.09
N ASP A 178 13.88 -5.24 -11.20
CA ASP A 178 12.42 -5.52 -11.32
C ASP A 178 11.92 -4.98 -12.67
N GLU A 179 12.17 -5.75 -13.73
CA GLU A 179 11.82 -5.44 -15.13
C GLU A 179 10.29 -5.30 -15.36
N ASP A 180 9.45 -5.66 -14.38
CA ASP A 180 8.00 -5.48 -14.43
C ASP A 180 7.51 -4.13 -13.85
N ILE A 181 8.29 -3.46 -12.99
CA ILE A 181 7.90 -2.16 -12.40
C ILE A 181 8.10 -1.01 -13.41
N THR A 182 9.06 -1.16 -14.33
CA THR A 182 9.32 -0.18 -15.40
C THR A 182 8.13 -0.07 -16.36
N LYS A 183 7.42 -1.17 -16.64
CA LYS A 183 6.21 -1.15 -17.48
C LYS A 183 5.05 -0.38 -16.82
N MET A 184 4.87 -0.48 -15.50
CA MET A 184 3.86 0.30 -14.77
C MET A 184 4.20 1.80 -14.71
N LYS A 185 5.47 2.16 -14.50
CA LYS A 185 5.91 3.56 -14.47
C LYS A 185 5.70 4.25 -15.82
N PHE A 186 6.01 3.58 -16.93
CA PHE A 186 5.77 4.14 -18.27
C PHE A 186 4.28 4.28 -18.61
N PHE A 187 3.43 3.36 -18.16
CA PHE A 187 1.99 3.43 -18.44
C PHE A 187 1.32 4.58 -17.67
N SER A 188 1.63 4.74 -16.37
CA SER A 188 1.02 5.78 -15.54
C SER A 188 1.46 7.20 -15.91
N ILE A 189 2.70 7.40 -16.37
CA ILE A 189 3.18 8.70 -16.85
C ILE A 189 2.53 9.06 -18.19
N ASN A 190 2.41 8.09 -19.11
CA ASN A 190 1.76 8.31 -20.40
C ASN A 190 0.25 8.61 -20.28
N CYS A 191 -0.45 8.00 -19.33
CA CYS A 191 -1.86 8.33 -19.05
C CYS A 191 -2.04 9.76 -18.55
N ARG A 192 -1.14 10.26 -17.68
CA ARG A 192 -1.18 11.65 -17.19
C ARG A 192 -0.87 12.66 -18.29
N LEU A 193 0.08 12.35 -19.18
CA LEU A 193 0.45 13.25 -20.30
C LEU A 193 -0.61 13.29 -21.42
N LYS A 194 -1.34 12.19 -21.66
CA LYS A 194 -2.45 12.17 -22.63
C LYS A 194 -3.66 12.98 -22.15
N ASN A 195 -3.96 12.95 -20.85
CA ASN A 195 -5.05 13.75 -20.28
C ASN A 195 -4.72 15.24 -20.16
N ALA A 196 -3.43 15.62 -20.16
CA ALA A 196 -3.00 17.02 -20.13
C ALA A 196 -2.92 17.70 -21.51
N ARG A 197 -3.06 16.94 -22.62
CA ARG A 197 -2.99 17.47 -24.01
C ARG A 197 -4.31 17.38 -24.76
N GLY A 198 -5.41 17.07 -24.07
CA GLY A 198 -6.75 16.95 -24.64
C GLY A 198 -7.71 18.01 -24.07
N THR A 199 -7.49 19.27 -24.45
CA THR A 199 -8.50 20.35 -24.48
C THR A 199 -8.34 21.08 -25.79
#